data_AF-A0A5K0W2D5-F1
#
_entry.id   AF-A0A5K0W2D5-F1
#
_cell.length_a   1.000
_cell.length_b   1.000
_cell.length_c   1.000
_cell.angle_alpha   90.00
_cell.angle_beta   90.00
_cell.angle_gamma   90.00
#
_symmetry.space_group_name_H-M   'P 1'
#
loop_
_entity.id
_entity.type
_entity.pdbx_description
1 polymer ?
#
loop_
_entity_poly.entity_id
_entity_poly.type
_entity_poly.pdbx_seq_one_letter_code
_entity_poly.pdbx_strand_id
1 'polypeptide(L)' 'VMKECHGILDRHRLMLEACELNSATKDDYDDLGKAGLGTCLLSGLPDWLITYSAHL' A
#
# COMPACT_ATOMS: atom_id res chain seq x y z
N VAL A 1 23.87 -8.98 -3.13
CA VAL A 1 23.96 -7.82 -4.06
C VAL A 1 22.78 -7.74 -5.04
N MET A 2 22.71 -8.47 -6.16
CA MET A 2 21.57 -8.29 -7.11
C MET A 2 20.20 -8.67 -6.53
N LYS A 3 20.11 -9.68 -5.65
CA LYS A 3 18.84 -10.14 -5.06
C LYS A 3 18.19 -9.15 -4.08
N GLU A 4 18.98 -8.38 -3.34
CA GLU A 4 18.47 -7.44 -2.33
C GLU A 4 17.90 -6.16 -2.97
N CYS A 5 18.49 -5.71 -4.08
CA CYS A 5 18.01 -4.54 -4.81
C CYS A 5 16.64 -4.76 -5.46
N HIS A 6 16.25 -6.00 -5.76
CA HIS A 6 14.94 -6.30 -6.34
C HIS A 6 13.80 -5.92 -5.39
N GLY A 7 13.93 -6.17 -4.09
CA GLY A 7 12.89 -5.78 -3.12
C GLY A 7 12.76 -4.26 -2.98
N ILE A 8 13.86 -3.52 -3.09
CA ILE A 8 13.83 -2.04 -3.03
C ILE A 8 13.18 -1.48 -4.29
N LEU A 9 13.56 -1.97 -5.47
CA LEU A 9 13.00 -1.51 -6.74
C LEU A 9 11.51 -1.83 -6.84
N ASP A 10 11.09 -2.99 -6.35
CA ASP A 10 9.68 -3.39 -6.34
C ASP A 10 8.83 -2.49 -5.44
N ARG A 11 9.33 -2.16 -4.24
CA ARG A 11 8.66 -1.20 -3.34
C ARG A 11 8.55 0.19 -3.95
N HIS A 12 9.58 0.68 -4.62
CA HIS A 12 9.52 1.99 -5.29
C HIS A 12 8.50 1.97 -6.43
N ARG A 13 8.46 0.90 -7.21
CA ARG A 13 7.46 0.71 -8.27
C ARG A 13 6.04 0.72 -7.69
N LEU A 14 5.77 -0.08 -6.67
CA LEU A 14 4.47 -0.13 -5.99
C LEU A 14 4.05 1.24 -5.44
N MET A 15 4.99 1.98 -4.85
CA MET A 15 4.73 3.33 -4.35
C MET A 15 4.35 4.30 -5.49
N LEU A 16 5.08 4.27 -6.61
CA LEU A 16 4.78 5.11 -7.77
C LEU A 16 3.42 4.77 -8.37
N GLU A 17 3.13 3.49 -8.59
CA GLU A 17 1.85 3.02 -9.13
C GLU A 17 0.68 3.44 -8.22
N ALA A 18 0.82 3.29 -6.91
CA ALA A 18 -0.20 3.71 -5.95
C ALA A 18 -0.38 5.24 -5.90
N CYS A 19 0.70 6.02 -6.04
CA CYS A 19 0.64 7.48 -6.10
C CYS A 19 -0.02 7.99 -7.39
N GLU A 20 0.22 7.32 -8.52
CA GLU A 20 -0.36 7.71 -9.82
C GLU A 20 -1.86 7.40 -9.88
N LEU A 21 -2.27 6.23 -9.36
CA LEU A 21 -3.68 5.86 -9.30
C LEU A 21 -4.44 6.67 -8.25
N ASN A 22 -3.81 6.89 -7.08
CA ASN A 22 -4.32 7.65 -5.93
C ASN A 22 -5.79 7.33 -5.60
N SER A 23 -6.15 6.05 -5.64
CA SER A 23 -7.48 5.55 -5.27
C SER A 23 -7.34 4.21 -4.58
N ALA A 24 -8.01 4.04 -3.45
CA ALA A 24 -8.01 2.79 -2.71
C ALA A 24 -9.27 1.96 -2.99
N THR A 25 -9.10 0.65 -3.13
CA THR A 25 -10.23 -0.28 -3.28
C THR A 25 -10.79 -0.70 -1.93
N LYS A 26 -12.02 -1.22 -1.91
CA LYS A 26 -12.57 -1.83 -0.68
C LYS A 26 -11.71 -3.00 -0.20
N ASP A 27 -11.14 -3.77 -1.13
CA ASP A 27 -10.29 -4.91 -0.81
C ASP A 27 -9.00 -4.45 -0.10
N ASP A 28 -8.42 -3.30 -0.51
CA ASP A 28 -7.26 -2.70 0.17
C ASP A 28 -7.55 -2.42 1.65
N TYR A 29 -8.73 -1.83 1.95
CA TYR A 29 -9.15 -1.58 3.33
C TYR A 29 -9.42 -2.87 4.10
N ASP A 30 -10.05 -3.86 3.45
CA ASP A 30 -10.38 -5.13 4.09
C ASP A 30 -9.11 -5.94 4.41
N ASP A 31 -8.09 -5.91 3.55
CA ASP A 31 -6.81 -6.58 3.77
C ASP A 31 -5.99 -5.93 4.89
N LEU A 32 -5.93 -4.60 4.92
CA LEU A 32 -5.34 -3.87 6.04
C LEU A 32 -6.10 -4.09 7.35
N GLY A 33 -7.42 -4.25 7.29
CA GLY A 33 -8.26 -4.64 8.42
C GLY A 33 -7.91 -6.01 8.98
N LYS A 34 -7.70 -7.01 8.10
CA LYS A 34 -7.22 -8.36 8.49
C LYS A 34 -5.82 -8.31 9.10
N ALA A 35 -4.99 -7.36 8.69
CA ALA A 35 -3.67 -7.10 9.27
C ALA A 35 -3.72 -6.38 10.64
N GLY A 36 -4.92 -6.04 11.14
CA GLY A 36 -5.13 -5.42 12.44
C GLY A 36 -5.18 -3.89 12.42
N LEU A 37 -5.24 -3.26 11.25
CA LEU A 37 -5.39 -1.81 11.15
C LEU A 37 -6.86 -1.41 11.27
N GLY A 38 -7.15 -0.57 12.27
CA GLY A 38 -8.50 -0.11 12.54
C GLY A 38 -8.98 0.95 11.54
N THR A 39 -10.30 1.02 11.34
CA THR A 39 -10.94 1.99 10.44
C THR A 39 -10.63 3.44 10.81
N CYS A 40 -10.47 3.77 12.10
CA CYS A 40 -10.09 5.11 12.54
C CYS A 40 -8.72 5.54 12.02
N LEU A 41 -7.75 4.62 11.97
CA LEU A 41 -6.43 4.87 11.39
C LEU A 41 -6.56 4.99 9.87
N LEU A 42 -7.17 4.01 9.22
CA LEU A 42 -7.25 3.94 7.76
C LEU A 42 -8.00 5.14 7.15
N SER A 43 -9.08 5.61 7.80
CA SER A 43 -9.86 6.76 7.33
C SER A 43 -9.12 8.10 7.32
N GLY A 44 -7.99 8.20 8.03
CA GLY A 44 -7.16 9.40 8.08
C GLY A 44 -5.97 9.39 7.11
N LEU A 45 -5.76 8.29 6.37
CA LEU A 45 -4.63 8.13 5.46
C LEU A 45 -5.03 8.47 4.02
N PRO A 46 -4.08 8.96 3.20
CA PRO A 46 -4.33 9.15 1.78
C PRO A 46 -4.45 7.80 1.06
N ASP A 47 -5.27 7.77 0.01
CA ASP A 47 -5.57 6.55 -0.75
C ASP A 47 -4.31 5.85 -1.29
N TRP A 48 -3.33 6.59 -1.81
CA TRP A 48 -2.08 5.99 -2.29
C TRP A 48 -1.33 5.22 -1.20
N LEU A 49 -1.42 5.65 0.06
CA LEU A 49 -0.74 4.99 1.18
C LEU A 49 -1.50 3.72 1.58
N ILE A 50 -2.83 3.74 1.49
CA ILE A 50 -3.68 2.56 1.70
C ILE A 50 -3.33 1.49 0.67
N THR A 51 -3.37 1.83 -0.63
CA THR A 51 -3.06 0.90 -1.72
C THR A 51 -1.62 0.40 -1.66
N TYR A 52 -0.64 1.28 -1.44
CA TYR A 52 0.76 0.87 -1.29
C TYR A 52 0.94 -0.13 -0.14
N SER A 53 0.31 0.12 1.01
CA SER A 53 0.45 -0.73 2.19
C SER A 53 -0.25 -2.08 2.03
N ALA A 54 -1.37 -2.13 1.31
CA ALA A 54 -2.11 -3.37 1.05
C ALA A 54 -1.36 -4.31 0.08
N HIS A 55 -0.53 -3.77 -0.82
CA HIS A 55 0.20 -4.53 -1.84
C HIS A 55 1.67 -4.80 -1.47
N LEU A 56 2.11 -4.42 -0.27
CA LEU A 56 3.48 -4.60 0.23
C LEU A 56 3.70 -5.98 0.86
#